data_AF-A0A2R3QHX7-F1
#
_entry.id   AF-A0A2R3QHX7-F1
#
_cell.length_a   1.000
_cell.length_b   1.000
_cell.length_c   1.000
_cell.angle_alpha   90.00
_cell.angle_beta   90.00
_cell.angle_gamma   90.00
#
_symmetry.space_group_name_H-M   'P 1'
#
loop_
_entity.id
_entity.type
_entity.pdbx_description
1 polymer ?
#
loop_
_entity_poly.entity_id
_entity_poly.type
_entity_poly.pdbx_seq_one_letter_code
_entity_poly.pdbx_strand_id
1 'polypeptide(L)'
;MARLLFVPLVIATFISGFLDTAQDNAEIKAMNETGTVEPNDPPLNQAQELAVSKLSASDVEKIDTELLANIGSGWRKVAMLVGLTMSKIQGQFNDIPDLYYAQRVANLVEQGHLESQGNLLQMRYSEVRHSRTVQP
;
A
#
# COMPACT_ATOMS: atom_id res chain seq x y z
N MET A 1 66.03 -26.76 -48.26
CA MET A 1 65.91 -28.22 -48.47
C MET A 1 64.80 -28.74 -47.55
N ALA A 2 63.90 -29.54 -48.11
CA ALA A 2 62.99 -30.49 -47.46
C ALA A 2 61.86 -29.98 -46.54
N ARG A 3 60.65 -30.08 -47.10
CA ARG A 3 59.33 -30.35 -46.50
C ARG A 3 59.38 -31.11 -45.18
N LEU A 4 58.41 -30.87 -44.29
CA LEU A 4 57.60 -31.97 -43.75
C LEU A 4 56.28 -31.45 -43.15
N LEU A 5 55.20 -31.92 -43.75
CA LEU A 5 53.82 -31.84 -43.26
C LEU A 5 53.71 -32.64 -41.96
N PHE A 6 53.05 -32.11 -40.94
CA PHE A 6 52.56 -32.91 -39.83
C PHE A 6 51.25 -32.34 -39.29
N VAL A 7 50.17 -33.04 -39.58
CA VAL A 7 48.87 -33.02 -38.88
C VAL A 7 48.64 -34.49 -38.54
N PRO A 8 48.33 -34.88 -37.27
CA PRO A 8 46.92 -35.07 -36.86
C PRO A 8 46.61 -34.69 -35.39
N LEU A 9 45.39 -34.20 -35.10
CA LEU A 9 44.30 -34.86 -34.31
C LEU A 9 44.63 -35.00 -32.79
N VAL A 10 43.89 -34.48 -31.80
CA VAL A 10 42.53 -34.74 -31.26
C VAL A 10 42.32 -33.63 -30.17
N ILE A 11 41.15 -33.02 -29.92
CA ILE A 11 40.16 -33.43 -28.90
C ILE A 11 38.90 -32.59 -29.11
N ALA A 12 37.77 -33.30 -29.03
CA ALA A 12 36.43 -32.85 -29.30
C ALA A 12 35.78 -32.08 -28.14
N THR A 13 34.68 -31.42 -28.51
CA THR A 13 33.55 -30.92 -27.71
C THR A 13 33.79 -29.67 -26.87
N PHE A 14 32.91 -28.67 -27.01
CA PHE A 14 31.95 -28.29 -25.95
C PHE A 14 30.88 -27.34 -26.52
N ILE A 15 29.65 -27.87 -26.57
CA ILE A 15 28.33 -27.20 -26.46
C ILE A 15 28.00 -26.18 -27.56
N SER A 16 27.45 -26.62 -28.70
CA SER A 16 25.99 -26.63 -28.92
C SER A 16 25.24 -25.50 -28.20
N GLY A 17 25.21 -24.32 -28.82
CA GLY A 17 24.06 -23.45 -28.68
C GLY A 17 22.83 -24.24 -29.13
N PHE A 18 22.02 -24.69 -28.18
CA PHE A 18 20.77 -25.38 -28.46
C PHE A 18 19.78 -25.09 -27.35
N LEU A 19 18.80 -24.25 -27.70
CA LEU A 19 17.47 -24.07 -27.12
C LEU A 19 17.39 -24.08 -25.58
N ASP A 20 17.29 -22.89 -24.99
CA ASP A 20 16.32 -22.74 -23.89
C ASP A 20 15.67 -21.35 -23.78
N THR A 21 15.25 -20.80 -24.91
CA THR A 21 14.46 -19.56 -24.93
C THR A 21 13.09 -19.76 -24.26
N ALA A 22 12.62 -21.01 -24.10
CA ALA A 22 11.35 -21.30 -23.44
C ALA A 22 11.49 -21.26 -21.91
N GLN A 23 12.59 -21.78 -21.34
CA GLN A 23 12.83 -21.72 -19.89
C GLN A 23 13.16 -20.31 -19.42
N ASP A 24 13.96 -19.54 -20.16
CA ASP A 24 14.24 -18.14 -19.83
C ASP A 24 12.96 -17.28 -19.85
N ASN A 25 12.08 -17.51 -20.82
CA ASN A 25 10.79 -16.82 -20.89
C ASN A 25 9.80 -17.33 -19.82
N ALA A 26 9.89 -18.59 -19.39
CA ALA A 26 9.10 -19.13 -18.30
C ALA A 26 9.58 -18.60 -16.94
N GLU A 27 10.87 -18.38 -16.74
CA GLU A 27 11.42 -17.71 -15.55
C GLU A 27 11.02 -16.23 -15.51
N ILE A 28 11.11 -15.50 -16.62
CA ILE A 28 10.60 -14.11 -16.69
C ILE A 28 9.08 -14.04 -16.50
N LYS A 29 8.34 -15.05 -16.96
CA LYS A 29 6.89 -15.18 -16.72
C LYS A 29 6.58 -15.53 -15.27
N ALA A 30 7.31 -16.45 -14.65
CA ALA A 30 7.14 -16.81 -13.24
C ALA A 30 7.55 -15.67 -12.28
N MET A 31 8.53 -14.84 -12.66
CA MET A 31 8.95 -13.66 -11.90
C MET A 31 7.98 -12.46 -12.03
N ASN A 32 7.06 -12.46 -13.00
CA ASN A 32 6.00 -11.45 -13.11
C ASN A 32 4.64 -11.93 -12.54
N GLU A 33 4.50 -13.23 -12.26
CA GLU A 33 3.30 -13.84 -11.66
C GLU A 33 3.29 -13.80 -10.12
N THR A 34 4.30 -13.20 -9.47
CA THR A 34 4.13 -12.69 -8.11
C THR A 34 3.27 -11.43 -8.18
N GLY A 35 1.95 -11.61 -8.02
CA GLY A 35 1.01 -10.50 -7.86
C GLY A 35 1.62 -9.46 -6.94
N THR A 36 1.83 -8.26 -7.46
CA THR A 36 2.44 -7.15 -6.73
C THR A 36 1.58 -6.86 -5.52
N VAL A 37 1.98 -7.37 -4.35
CA VAL A 37 1.36 -7.00 -3.08
C VAL A 37 1.74 -5.55 -2.90
N GLU A 38 0.77 -4.66 -3.14
CA GLU A 38 0.93 -3.25 -2.84
C GLU A 38 1.43 -3.13 -1.39
N PRO A 39 2.45 -2.30 -1.11
CA PRO A 39 2.93 -2.14 0.25
C PRO A 39 1.85 -1.46 1.11
N ASN A 40 1.87 -1.73 2.41
CA ASN A 40 1.07 -0.95 3.36
C ASN A 40 1.54 0.50 3.40
N ASP A 41 0.64 1.39 3.80
CA ASP A 41 0.97 2.77 4.13
C ASP A 41 2.08 2.79 5.21
N PRO A 42 3.07 3.68 5.09
CA PRO A 42 4.17 3.74 6.03
C PRO A 42 3.67 4.18 7.41
N PRO A 43 4.38 3.81 8.49
CA PRO A 43 4.12 4.41 9.80
C PRO A 43 4.39 5.92 9.78
N LEU A 44 3.86 6.63 10.77
CA LEU A 44 4.22 8.03 11.00
C LEU A 44 5.73 8.14 11.25
N ASN A 45 6.36 9.16 10.68
CA ASN A 45 7.73 9.50 11.04
C ASN A 45 7.77 10.28 12.37
N GLN A 46 8.95 10.44 12.95
CA GLN A 46 9.11 11.09 14.25
C GLN A 46 8.55 12.53 14.31
N ALA A 47 8.67 13.31 13.23
CA ALA A 47 8.14 14.67 13.20
C ALA A 47 6.60 14.68 13.18
N GLN A 48 6.01 13.73 12.44
CA GLN A 48 4.57 13.51 12.40
C GLN A 48 4.02 13.02 13.74
N GLU A 49 4.70 12.07 14.39
CA GLU A 49 4.34 11.62 15.73
C GLU A 49 4.36 12.77 16.75
N LEU A 50 5.39 13.63 16.68
CA LEU A 50 5.48 14.81 17.54
C LEU A 50 4.33 15.79 17.29
N ALA A 51 3.94 16.01 16.03
CA ALA A 51 2.79 16.85 15.70
C ALA A 51 1.49 16.28 16.27
N VAL A 52 1.26 14.97 16.07
CA VAL A 52 0.09 14.25 16.58
C VAL A 52 0.05 14.24 18.11
N SER A 53 1.20 14.13 18.78
CA SER A 53 1.27 14.10 20.26
C SER A 53 0.79 15.39 20.94
N LYS A 54 0.69 16.50 20.18
CA LYS A 54 0.21 17.79 20.67
C LYS A 54 -1.32 17.91 20.62
N LEU A 55 -2.01 16.97 19.97
CA LEU A 55 -3.46 16.97 19.90
C LEU A 55 -4.05 16.70 21.29
N SER A 56 -4.98 17.56 21.70
CA SER A 56 -5.80 17.32 22.88
C SER A 56 -6.87 16.25 22.58
N ALA A 57 -7.48 15.70 23.63
CA ALA A 57 -8.62 14.79 23.44
C ALA A 57 -9.77 15.43 22.66
N SER A 58 -10.01 16.74 22.84
CA SER A 58 -11.04 17.48 22.11
C SER A 58 -10.69 17.65 20.63
N ASP A 59 -9.40 17.78 20.30
CA ASP A 59 -8.96 17.82 18.90
C ASP A 59 -9.20 16.48 18.20
N VAL A 60 -8.89 15.37 18.89
CA VAL A 60 -9.13 14.02 18.38
C VAL A 60 -10.63 13.78 18.18
N GLU A 61 -11.47 14.15 19.15
CA GLU A 61 -12.93 14.04 19.04
C GLU A 61 -13.47 14.87 17.86
N LYS A 62 -12.91 16.06 17.65
CA LYS A 62 -13.28 16.90 16.50
C LYS A 62 -12.92 16.25 15.17
N ILE A 63 -11.72 15.67 15.06
CA ILE A 63 -11.29 14.92 13.87
C ILE A 63 -12.24 13.74 13.63
N ASP A 64 -12.53 12.95 14.66
CA ASP A 64 -13.41 11.78 14.55
C ASP A 64 -14.83 12.18 14.16
N THR A 65 -15.37 13.25 14.75
CA THR A 65 -16.69 13.80 14.40
C THR A 65 -16.76 14.20 12.94
N GLU A 66 -15.71 14.85 12.42
CA GLU A 66 -15.65 15.29 11.03
C GLU A 66 -15.44 14.13 10.05
N LEU A 67 -14.70 13.09 10.46
CA LEU A 67 -14.64 11.83 9.70
C LEU A 67 -16.03 11.20 9.60
N LEU A 68 -16.74 11.05 10.73
CA LEU A 68 -18.08 10.46 10.73
C LEU A 68 -19.08 11.29 9.91
N ALA A 69 -19.03 12.61 9.99
CA ALA A 69 -19.90 13.51 9.23
C ALA A 69 -19.67 13.46 7.71
N ASN A 70 -18.49 13.02 7.27
CA ASN A 70 -18.15 12.87 5.85
C ASN A 70 -18.48 11.47 5.30
N ILE A 71 -19.17 10.61 6.05
CA ILE A 71 -19.60 9.30 5.58
C ILE A 71 -21.02 9.39 5.02
N GLY A 72 -21.20 8.82 3.82
CA GLY A 72 -22.50 8.78 3.15
C GLY A 72 -23.30 7.53 3.51
N SER A 73 -24.37 7.29 2.75
CA SER A 73 -25.21 6.09 2.90
C SER A 73 -24.57 4.80 2.38
N GLY A 74 -23.45 4.89 1.65
CA GLY A 74 -22.76 3.75 1.04
C GLY A 74 -21.28 3.69 1.38
N TRP A 75 -20.59 2.71 0.78
CA TRP A 75 -19.14 2.57 0.88
C TRP A 75 -18.42 3.81 0.35
N ARG A 76 -17.42 4.28 1.09
CA ARG A 76 -16.59 5.43 0.75
C ARG A 76 -15.12 5.07 0.88
N LYS A 77 -14.33 5.40 -0.15
CA LYS A 77 -12.87 5.25 -0.12
C LYS A 77 -12.26 6.01 1.05
N VAL A 78 -11.38 5.36 1.82
CA VAL A 78 -10.73 5.97 2.99
C VAL A 78 -9.92 7.19 2.56
N ALA A 79 -9.15 7.11 1.48
CA ALA A 79 -8.41 8.26 0.95
C ALA A 79 -9.31 9.47 0.61
N MET A 80 -10.51 9.23 0.06
CA MET A 80 -11.47 10.30 -0.22
C MET A 80 -12.02 10.90 1.08
N LEU A 81 -12.39 10.05 2.03
CA LEU A 81 -12.89 10.46 3.35
C LEU A 81 -11.87 11.36 4.07
N VAL A 82 -10.60 10.94 4.10
CA VAL A 82 -9.49 11.68 4.70
C VAL A 82 -9.31 13.03 4.00
N GLY A 83 -9.22 13.05 2.67
CA GLY A 83 -9.04 14.29 1.90
C GLY A 83 -10.18 15.30 2.10
N LEU A 84 -11.43 14.84 2.16
CA LEU A 84 -12.59 15.69 2.43
C LEU A 84 -12.54 16.27 3.85
N THR A 85 -12.18 15.45 4.82
CA THR A 85 -12.07 15.87 6.23
C THR A 85 -11.00 16.93 6.39
N MET A 86 -9.79 16.68 5.87
CA MET A 86 -8.68 17.64 5.90
C MET A 86 -9.04 18.96 5.21
N SER A 87 -9.74 18.90 4.07
CA SER A 87 -10.20 20.10 3.35
C SER A 87 -11.20 20.92 4.17
N LYS A 88 -12.10 20.25 4.90
CA LYS A 88 -13.15 20.91 5.70
C LYS A 88 -12.59 21.60 6.95
N ILE A 89 -11.61 20.99 7.61
CA ILE A 89 -10.99 21.53 8.84
C ILE A 89 -9.63 22.19 8.58
N GLN A 90 -9.37 22.54 7.32
CA GLN A 90 -8.17 23.26 6.92
C GLN A 90 -7.99 24.52 7.77
N GLY A 91 -6.75 24.78 8.20
CA GLY A 91 -6.42 25.88 9.10
C GLY A 91 -6.33 25.48 10.58
N GLN A 92 -6.95 24.37 10.99
CA GLN A 92 -6.96 23.93 12.39
C GLN A 92 -5.91 22.86 12.68
N PHE A 93 -5.67 21.95 11.73
CA PHE A 93 -4.81 20.78 11.91
C PHE A 93 -3.83 20.62 10.75
N ASN A 94 -3.24 21.72 10.27
CA ASN A 94 -2.40 21.74 9.07
C ASN A 94 -1.13 20.88 9.17
N ASP A 95 -0.62 20.68 10.39
CA ASP A 95 0.59 19.88 10.63
C ASP A 95 0.28 18.39 10.83
N ILE A 96 -1.00 18.00 10.82
CA ILE A 96 -1.43 16.61 11.04
C ILE A 96 -1.47 15.86 9.70
N PRO A 97 -0.72 14.76 9.57
CA PRO A 97 -0.63 14.02 8.31
C PRO A 97 -1.91 13.22 8.03
N ASP A 98 -2.21 13.01 6.74
CA ASP A 98 -3.28 12.14 6.24
C ASP A 98 -3.26 10.74 6.87
N LEU A 99 -2.07 10.16 7.06
CA LEU A 99 -1.87 8.87 7.73
C LEU A 99 -2.48 8.82 9.13
N TYR A 100 -2.45 9.91 9.89
CA TYR A 100 -3.09 9.95 11.21
C TYR A 100 -4.63 9.88 11.09
N TYR A 101 -5.22 10.55 10.11
CA TYR A 101 -6.65 10.43 9.85
C TYR A 101 -7.03 9.01 9.42
N ALA A 102 -6.20 8.33 8.64
CA ALA A 102 -6.41 6.92 8.30
C ALA A 102 -6.36 6.01 9.55
N GLN A 103 -5.43 6.27 10.48
CA GLN A 103 -5.39 5.59 11.78
C GLN A 103 -6.66 5.85 12.61
N ARG A 104 -7.19 7.09 12.60
CA ARG A 104 -8.47 7.41 13.25
C ARG A 104 -9.63 6.62 12.65
N VAL A 105 -9.68 6.48 11.32
CA VAL A 105 -10.69 5.64 10.65
C VAL A 105 -10.59 4.19 11.11
N ALA A 106 -9.38 3.63 11.22
CA ALA A 106 -9.20 2.26 11.74
C ALA A 106 -9.71 2.13 13.18
N ASN A 107 -9.41 3.09 14.06
CA ASN A 107 -9.93 3.10 15.42
C ASN A 107 -11.47 3.17 15.47
N LEU A 108 -12.10 3.96 14.60
CA LEU A 108 -13.57 4.05 14.51
C LEU A 108 -14.21 2.73 14.02
N VAL A 109 -13.50 1.95 13.20
CA VAL A 109 -13.90 0.60 12.81
C VAL A 109 -13.77 -0.36 14.00
N GLU A 110 -12.66 -0.32 14.73
CA GLU A 110 -12.45 -1.14 15.93
C GLU A 110 -13.48 -0.86 17.03
N GLN A 111 -13.91 0.39 17.16
CA GLN A 111 -14.97 0.82 18.07
C GLN A 111 -16.38 0.46 17.58
N GLY A 112 -16.52 -0.05 16.36
CA GLY A 112 -17.79 -0.46 15.77
C GLY A 112 -18.64 0.68 15.23
N HIS A 113 -18.14 1.92 15.19
CA HIS A 113 -18.84 3.03 14.54
C HIS A 113 -18.92 2.83 13.02
N LEU A 114 -17.89 2.20 12.44
CA LEU A 114 -17.74 1.95 11.01
C LEU A 114 -17.58 0.47 10.69
N GLU A 115 -18.07 0.08 9.52
CA GLU A 115 -17.70 -1.16 8.85
C GLU A 115 -16.64 -0.86 7.80
N SER A 116 -15.70 -1.77 7.59
CA SER A 116 -14.65 -1.66 6.57
C SER A 116 -14.63 -2.81 5.58
N GLN A 117 -14.21 -2.53 4.35
CA GLN A 117 -13.80 -3.54 3.37
C GLN A 117 -12.47 -3.16 2.71
N GLY A 118 -11.68 -4.16 2.31
CA GLY A 118 -10.30 -3.97 1.86
C GLY A 118 -9.30 -3.92 3.03
N ASN A 119 -8.08 -3.45 2.75
CA ASN A 119 -7.02 -3.36 3.75
C ASN A 119 -6.93 -1.93 4.30
N LEU A 120 -7.29 -1.71 5.57
CA LEU A 120 -7.20 -0.39 6.22
C LEU A 120 -5.78 0.11 6.41
N LEU A 121 -4.77 -0.77 6.28
CA LEU A 121 -3.37 -0.37 6.19
C LEU A 121 -3.02 0.24 4.81
N GLN A 122 -4.00 0.34 3.91
CA GLN A 122 -3.86 0.89 2.57
C GLN A 122 -5.07 1.78 2.26
N MET A 123 -5.03 3.05 2.66
CA MET A 123 -6.18 3.96 2.56
C MET A 123 -6.71 4.13 1.12
N ARG A 124 -5.87 3.91 0.10
CA ARG A 124 -6.25 4.00 -1.32
C ARG A 124 -7.07 2.78 -1.79
N TYR A 125 -6.94 1.65 -1.10
CA TYR A 125 -7.56 0.38 -1.47
C TYR A 125 -8.61 -0.11 -0.47
N SER A 126 -8.90 0.67 0.57
CA SER A 126 -9.95 0.39 1.56
C SER A 126 -11.14 1.35 1.46
N GLU A 127 -12.28 0.87 1.95
CA GLU A 127 -13.53 1.60 2.01
C GLU A 127 -14.21 1.40 3.36
N VAL A 128 -14.97 2.41 3.80
CA VAL A 128 -15.75 2.38 5.02
C VAL A 128 -17.18 2.87 4.81
N ARG A 129 -18.08 2.48 5.70
CA ARG A 129 -19.45 3.01 5.81
C ARG A 129 -19.89 2.99 7.27
N HIS A 130 -20.99 3.67 7.59
CA HIS A 130 -21.61 3.55 8.92
C HIS A 130 -21.95 2.10 9.22
N SER A 131 -21.60 1.67 10.44
CA SER A 131 -21.99 0.37 10.96
C SER A 131 -23.50 0.28 11.11
N ARG A 132 -24.08 -0.83 10.64
CA ARG A 132 -25.53 -1.07 10.78
C ARG A 132 -25.92 -1.47 12.19
N THR A 133 -24.95 -1.84 13.01
CA THR A 133 -25.15 -2.37 14.37
C THR A 133 -25.29 -1.26 15.42
N VAL A 134 -24.78 -0.06 15.12
CA VAL A 134 -24.92 1.12 15.99
C VAL A 134 -26.17 1.88 15.58
N GLN A 135 -27.33 1.37 15.97
CA GLN A 135 -28.59 2.10 15.93
C GLN A 135 -29.09 2.22 17.38
N PRO A 136 -29.38 3.44 17.87
CA PRO A 136 -29.84 3.65 19.25
C PRO A 136 -31.17 2.95 19.53
#